data_AF-A0A5B7BKS9-F1
#
_entry.id   AF-A0A5B7BKS9-F1
#
_cell.length_a   1.000
_cell.length_b   1.000
_cell.length_c   1.000
_cell.angle_alpha   90.00
_cell.angle_beta   90.00
_cell.angle_gamma   90.00
#
_symmetry.space_group_name_H-M   'P 1'
#
loop_
_entity.id
_entity.type
_entity.pdbx_description
1 polymer ?
#
loop_
_entity_poly.entity_id
_entity_poly.type
_entity_poly.pdbx_seq_one_letter_code
_entity_poly.pdbx_strand_id
1 'polypeptide(L)'
;MGQHHLPVGSSSRLRKMTLRRLLKLTQIYKKGTFYENLIHLSVDRCSILRNVFSASMISGLVHLHELIIDDCSMMEEIIAVEEEQEKGSMDTIEFPHLNQLELRKLPRLTSFCHMKCDSEFPLSEKVVVHGCPR
;
A
#
# COMPACT_ATOMS: atom_id res chain seq x y z
N MET A 1 10.47 25.80 13.80
CA MET A 1 9.49 25.74 12.70
C MET A 1 9.97 24.68 11.73
N GLY A 2 9.09 23.76 11.37
CA GLY A 2 9.36 22.37 10.99
C GLY A 2 10.52 22.13 10.02
N GLN A 3 11.49 21.32 10.45
CA GLN A 3 12.38 20.62 9.52
C GLN A 3 11.55 19.50 8.89
N HIS A 4 11.00 19.75 7.71
CA HIS A 4 10.57 18.67 6.84
C HIS A 4 11.84 17.98 6.35
N HIS A 5 12.24 16.90 7.02
CA HIS A 5 13.24 16.00 6.48
C HIS A 5 12.64 15.38 5.22
N LEU A 6 13.00 15.93 4.05
CA LEU A 6 12.87 15.22 2.78
C LEU A 6 13.57 13.88 2.95
N PRO A 7 12.94 12.76 2.59
CA PRO A 7 13.60 11.51 2.80
C PRO A 7 14.74 11.38 1.79
N VAL A 8 15.95 11.18 2.31
CA VAL A 8 17.18 10.97 1.54
C VAL A 8 17.04 9.64 0.81
N GLY A 9 16.49 9.68 -0.40
CA GLY A 9 16.20 8.51 -1.20
C GLY A 9 16.05 8.83 -2.69
N SER A 10 16.18 7.82 -3.52
CA SER A 10 16.00 7.97 -4.97
C SER A 10 14.52 7.95 -5.31
N SER A 11 14.02 9.02 -5.93
CA SER A 11 12.65 9.06 -6.49
C SER A 11 12.55 8.23 -7.76
N SER A 12 11.55 7.36 -7.82
CA SER A 12 11.18 6.61 -9.01
C SER A 12 10.22 7.43 -9.89
N ARG A 13 10.47 7.43 -11.19
CA ARG A 13 9.56 8.03 -12.20
C ARG A 13 8.46 7.06 -12.65
N LEU A 14 8.35 5.90 -12.01
CA LEU A 14 7.43 4.86 -12.43
C LEU A 14 5.99 5.28 -12.15
N ARG A 15 5.17 5.33 -13.22
CA ARG A 15 3.73 5.64 -13.12
C ARG A 15 2.84 4.43 -12.98
N LYS A 16 3.29 3.27 -13.48
CA LYS A 16 2.54 2.03 -13.48
C LYS A 16 3.44 0.88 -13.06
N MET A 17 3.01 0.12 -12.07
CA MET A 17 3.65 -1.10 -11.63
C MET A 17 2.66 -2.26 -11.69
N THR A 18 3.07 -3.37 -12.31
CA THR A 18 2.28 -4.59 -12.37
C THR A 18 3.16 -5.77 -12.01
N LEU A 19 2.80 -6.48 -10.94
CA LEU A 19 3.53 -7.62 -10.39
C LEU A 19 2.65 -8.85 -10.55
N ARG A 20 3.12 -9.83 -11.31
CA ARG A 20 2.32 -11.00 -11.65
C ARG A 20 3.10 -12.28 -11.44
N ARG A 21 2.53 -13.20 -10.64
CA ARG A 21 3.05 -14.57 -10.42
C ARG A 21 4.48 -14.59 -9.89
N LEU A 22 4.86 -13.62 -9.06
CA LEU A 22 6.18 -13.55 -8.44
C LEU A 22 6.18 -14.34 -7.14
N LEU A 23 6.33 -15.66 -7.23
CA LEU A 23 6.18 -16.59 -6.10
C LEU A 23 7.24 -16.44 -5.00
N LYS A 24 8.32 -15.71 -5.27
CA LYS A 24 9.39 -15.41 -4.32
C LYS A 24 9.39 -13.94 -3.85
N LEU A 25 8.38 -13.16 -4.24
CA LEU A 25 8.30 -11.75 -3.88
C LEU A 25 7.85 -11.60 -2.43
N THR A 26 8.77 -11.17 -1.58
CA THR A 26 8.49 -10.88 -0.17
C THR A 26 8.26 -9.41 0.10
N GLN A 27 8.77 -8.53 -0.75
CA GLN A 27 8.63 -7.07 -0.66
C GLN A 27 8.62 -6.47 -2.07
N ILE A 28 7.79 -5.45 -2.28
CA ILE A 28 7.69 -4.73 -3.55
C ILE A 28 8.71 -3.58 -3.62
N TYR A 29 9.27 -3.19 -2.49
CA TYR A 29 9.98 -1.93 -2.34
C TYR A 29 11.28 -2.09 -1.56
N LYS A 30 12.19 -1.13 -1.75
CA LYS A 30 13.48 -1.05 -1.07
C LYS A 30 13.49 0.20 -0.18
N LYS A 31 13.96 0.07 1.07
CA LYS A 31 14.14 1.20 1.99
C LYS A 31 14.88 2.34 1.30
N GLY A 32 14.35 3.56 1.40
CA GLY A 32 14.91 4.75 0.76
C GLY A 32 14.55 4.95 -0.73
N THR A 33 13.54 4.24 -1.25
CA THR A 33 12.97 4.52 -2.58
C THR A 33 11.55 5.05 -2.46
N PHE A 34 11.28 6.17 -3.15
CA PHE A 34 9.97 6.83 -3.15
C PHE A 34 9.31 6.67 -4.51
N TYR A 35 8.01 6.40 -4.51
CA TYR A 35 7.22 6.14 -5.71
C TYR A 35 6.23 7.26 -5.95
N GLU A 36 6.70 8.51 -5.79
CA GLU A 36 5.85 9.71 -5.82
C GLU A 36 5.01 9.80 -7.09
N ASN A 37 5.51 9.29 -8.22
CA ASN A 37 4.83 9.36 -9.51
C ASN A 37 3.92 8.15 -9.79
N LEU A 38 3.80 7.19 -8.87
CA LEU A 38 3.05 5.97 -9.09
C LEU A 38 1.55 6.25 -9.06
N ILE A 39 0.87 5.90 -10.15
CA ILE A 39 -0.56 6.11 -10.36
C ILE A 39 -1.31 4.80 -10.30
N HIS A 40 -0.72 3.71 -10.80
CA HIS A 40 -1.36 2.40 -10.85
C HIS A 40 -0.43 1.33 -10.27
N LEU A 41 -0.96 0.55 -9.33
CA LEU A 41 -0.35 -0.65 -8.81
C LEU A 41 -1.29 -1.84 -8.94
N SER A 42 -0.82 -2.90 -9.59
CA SER A 42 -1.51 -4.18 -9.64
C SER A 42 -0.60 -5.32 -9.16
N VAL A 43 -1.11 -6.13 -8.23
CA VAL A 43 -0.42 -7.30 -7.67
C VAL A 43 -1.32 -8.51 -7.86
N ASP A 44 -0.87 -9.49 -8.64
CA ASP A 44 -1.64 -10.67 -9.04
C ASP A 44 -0.84 -11.94 -8.78
N ARG A 45 -1.39 -12.87 -7.98
CA ARG A 45 -0.77 -14.19 -7.72
C ARG A 45 0.64 -14.11 -7.13
N CYS A 46 0.89 -13.16 -6.23
CA CYS A 46 2.13 -13.06 -5.45
C CYS A 46 1.94 -13.71 -4.08
N SER A 47 1.87 -15.05 -4.07
CA SER A 47 1.29 -15.82 -2.96
C SER A 47 1.99 -15.66 -1.61
N ILE A 48 3.29 -15.36 -1.55
CA ILE A 48 4.03 -15.23 -0.28
C ILE A 48 4.13 -13.79 0.23
N LEU A 49 3.65 -12.81 -0.55
CA LEU A 49 3.67 -11.41 -0.16
C LEU A 49 2.66 -11.18 0.96
N ARG A 50 3.10 -10.62 2.09
CA ARG A 50 2.26 -10.42 3.29
C ARG A 50 1.68 -9.01 3.40
N ASN A 51 2.36 -8.03 2.82
CA ASN A 51 1.93 -6.64 2.74
C ASN A 51 2.39 -5.99 1.42
N VAL A 52 1.72 -4.91 1.02
CA VAL A 52 2.08 -4.17 -0.19
C VAL A 52 2.98 -2.99 0.18
N PHE A 53 2.55 -2.19 1.14
CA PHE A 53 3.24 -0.97 1.55
C PHE A 53 3.72 -1.08 2.99
N SER A 54 4.73 -0.28 3.34
CA SER A 54 4.95 0.09 4.74
C SER A 54 4.46 1.51 5.00
N ALA A 55 4.14 1.79 6.27
CA ALA A 55 3.68 3.07 6.77
C ALA A 55 4.57 4.26 6.35
N SER A 56 5.90 4.07 6.31
CA SER A 56 6.86 5.10 5.88
C SER A 56 6.75 5.48 4.40
N MET A 57 6.05 4.68 3.59
CA MET A 57 5.94 4.86 2.15
C MET A 57 4.73 5.68 1.72
N ILE A 58 3.70 5.78 2.57
CA ILE A 58 2.42 6.39 2.22
C ILE A 58 2.61 7.85 1.78
N SER A 59 3.50 8.57 2.45
CA SER A 59 3.88 9.96 2.09
C SER A 59 4.43 10.11 0.67
N GLY A 60 4.95 9.03 0.08
CA GLY A 60 5.45 8.97 -1.29
C GLY A 60 4.46 8.37 -2.29
N LEU A 61 3.20 8.15 -1.93
CA LEU A 61 2.18 7.52 -2.80
C LEU A 61 0.99 8.46 -3.07
N VAL A 62 1.20 9.77 -2.91
CA VAL A 62 0.15 10.79 -3.04
C VAL A 62 -0.58 10.78 -4.37
N HIS A 63 0.04 10.31 -5.46
CA HIS A 63 -0.56 10.24 -6.79
C HIS A 63 -1.17 8.87 -7.14
N LEU A 64 -1.24 7.92 -6.21
CA LEU A 64 -1.79 6.60 -6.49
C LEU A 64 -3.31 6.69 -6.71
N HIS A 65 -3.77 6.32 -7.90
CA HIS A 65 -5.18 6.33 -8.29
C HIS A 65 -5.82 4.95 -8.27
N GLU A 66 -5.06 3.91 -8.61
CA GLU A 66 -5.58 2.55 -8.76
C GLU A 66 -4.71 1.54 -7.99
N LEU A 67 -5.34 0.81 -7.07
CA LEU A 67 -4.74 -0.30 -6.33
C LEU A 67 -5.56 -1.57 -6.57
N ILE A 68 -4.95 -2.56 -7.22
CA ILE A 68 -5.60 -3.84 -7.53
C ILE A 68 -4.76 -4.98 -7.00
N ILE A 69 -5.33 -5.78 -6.11
CA ILE A 69 -4.67 -6.94 -5.50
C ILE A 69 -5.56 -8.16 -5.69
N ASP A 70 -5.06 -9.20 -6.37
CA ASP A 70 -5.81 -10.41 -6.68
C ASP A 70 -4.98 -11.67 -6.35
N ASP A 71 -5.63 -12.65 -5.73
CA ASP A 71 -5.13 -14.02 -5.56
C ASP A 71 -3.76 -14.10 -4.84
N CYS A 72 -3.56 -13.26 -3.82
CA CYS A 72 -2.36 -13.25 -2.98
C CYS A 72 -2.65 -13.93 -1.63
N SER A 73 -2.37 -15.23 -1.53
CA SER A 73 -2.86 -16.09 -0.45
C SER A 73 -2.29 -15.79 0.94
N MET A 74 -1.05 -15.30 1.06
CA MET A 74 -0.42 -14.94 2.35
C MET A 74 -0.57 -13.46 2.71
N MET A 75 -1.31 -12.67 1.93
CA MET A 75 -1.55 -11.26 2.23
C MET A 75 -2.33 -11.13 3.54
N GLU A 76 -1.77 -10.45 4.52
CA GLU A 76 -2.36 -10.25 5.85
C GLU A 76 -2.85 -8.82 6.03
N GLU A 77 -2.10 -7.86 5.49
CA GLU A 77 -2.42 -6.43 5.55
C GLU A 77 -2.06 -5.76 4.23
N ILE A 78 -2.66 -4.61 3.91
CA ILE A 78 -2.25 -3.83 2.74
C ILE A 78 -1.05 -2.95 3.11
N ILE A 79 -1.08 -2.37 4.32
CA ILE A 79 -0.06 -1.47 4.84
C ILE A 79 0.47 -2.00 6.17
N ALA A 80 1.75 -2.33 6.19
CA ALA A 80 2.48 -2.75 7.37
C ALA A 80 2.99 -1.55 8.16
N VAL A 81 2.79 -1.57 9.48
CA VAL A 81 3.37 -0.58 10.38
C VAL A 81 4.71 -1.12 10.89
N GLU A 82 5.75 -0.30 10.79
CA GLU A 82 7.09 -0.65 11.26
C GLU A 82 7.18 -0.39 12.79
N GLU A 83 7.87 -1.26 13.54
CA GLU A 83 8.00 -1.17 15.02
C GLU A 83 8.51 0.19 15.52
N GLU A 84 9.34 0.88 14.72
CA GLU A 84 9.86 2.22 15.03
C GLU A 84 8.76 3.30 15.06
N GLN A 85 7.66 3.09 14.33
CA GLN A 85 6.52 3.99 14.23
C GLN A 85 5.42 3.70 15.26
N GLU A 86 5.46 2.54 15.94
CA GLU A 86 4.52 2.22 17.03
C GLU A 86 4.62 3.16 18.24
N LYS A 87 5.75 3.86 18.39
CA LYS A 87 6.02 4.79 19.50
C LYS A 87 5.74 6.26 19.18
N GLY A 88 5.39 6.58 17.94
CA GLY A 88 5.06 7.94 17.49
C GLY A 88 3.58 8.08 17.13
N SER A 89 3.05 9.30 17.16
CA SER A 89 1.80 9.61 16.47
C SER A 89 2.08 9.47 14.97
N MET A 90 1.54 8.44 14.34
CA MET A 90 1.59 8.33 12.89
C MET A 90 0.66 9.41 12.32
N ASP A 91 1.19 10.25 11.42
CA ASP A 91 0.36 11.12 10.59
C ASP A 91 -0.66 10.25 9.86
N THR A 92 -1.90 10.72 9.73
CA THR A 92 -3.02 10.00 9.13
C THR A 92 -2.59 9.32 7.82
N ILE A 93 -2.86 8.02 7.69
CA ILE A 93 -2.65 7.30 6.43
C ILE A 93 -3.72 7.73 5.46
N GLU A 94 -3.33 8.50 4.45
CA GLU A 94 -4.23 9.02 3.43
C GLU A 94 -3.75 8.63 2.02
N PHE A 95 -4.71 8.23 1.18
CA PHE A 95 -4.50 8.13 -0.26
C PHE A 95 -5.39 9.16 -0.96
N PRO A 96 -4.96 10.43 -1.04
CA PRO A 96 -5.83 11.55 -1.41
C PRO A 96 -6.38 11.46 -2.84
N HIS A 97 -5.82 10.59 -3.68
CA HIS A 97 -6.19 10.43 -5.09
C HIS A 97 -6.60 9.00 -5.47
N LEU A 98 -6.71 8.08 -4.50
CA LEU A 98 -7.15 6.72 -4.80
C LEU A 98 -8.61 6.79 -5.24
N ASN A 99 -8.88 6.32 -6.46
CA ASN A 99 -10.22 6.29 -7.04
C ASN A 99 -10.74 4.86 -7.21
N GLN A 100 -9.82 3.87 -7.20
CA GLN A 100 -10.16 2.48 -7.37
C GLN A 100 -9.33 1.59 -6.46
N LEU A 101 -10.03 0.83 -5.61
CA LEU A 101 -9.47 -0.20 -4.76
C LEU A 101 -10.15 -1.53 -5.08
N GLU A 102 -9.40 -2.51 -5.57
CA GLU A 102 -9.90 -3.87 -5.77
C GLU A 102 -9.08 -4.88 -4.97
N LEU A 103 -9.71 -5.52 -3.99
CA LEU A 103 -9.13 -6.57 -3.16
C LEU A 103 -9.88 -7.87 -3.43
N ARG A 104 -9.19 -8.85 -4.03
CA ARG A 104 -9.80 -10.12 -4.45
C ARG A 104 -9.02 -11.33 -3.99
N LYS A 105 -9.73 -12.33 -3.47
CA LYS A 105 -9.17 -13.65 -3.14
C LYS A 105 -7.95 -13.54 -2.21
N LEU A 106 -8.10 -12.77 -1.13
CA LEU A 106 -7.07 -12.55 -0.12
C LEU A 106 -7.48 -13.25 1.18
N PRO A 107 -7.40 -14.59 1.27
CA PRO A 107 -8.01 -15.37 2.35
C PRO A 107 -7.42 -15.12 3.75
N ARG A 108 -6.27 -14.45 3.87
CA ARG A 108 -5.62 -14.12 5.14
C ARG A 108 -5.66 -12.64 5.49
N LEU A 109 -6.31 -11.81 4.65
CA LEU A 109 -6.38 -10.37 4.88
C LEU A 109 -7.20 -10.08 6.15
N THR A 110 -6.57 -9.51 7.17
CA THR A 110 -7.20 -9.19 8.46
C THR A 110 -7.55 -7.71 8.58
N SER A 111 -6.78 -6.84 7.95
CA SER A 111 -6.98 -5.39 8.02
C SER A 111 -6.38 -4.69 6.80
N PHE A 112 -6.83 -3.46 6.54
CA PHE A 112 -6.17 -2.59 5.57
C PHE A 112 -4.85 -2.03 6.15
N CYS A 113 -4.89 -1.62 7.42
CA CYS A 113 -3.74 -1.22 8.23
C CYS A 113 -4.01 -1.54 9.72
N HIS A 114 -2.95 -1.85 10.48
CA HIS A 114 -3.00 -2.26 11.88
C HIS A 114 -3.23 -1.10 12.88
N MET A 115 -2.99 0.16 12.46
CA MET A 115 -3.29 1.36 13.27
C MET A 115 -4.66 1.94 12.92
N LYS A 116 -5.25 2.69 13.86
CA LYS A 116 -6.42 3.55 13.60
C LYS A 116 -6.07 4.56 12.50
N CYS A 117 -6.24 4.13 11.27
CA CYS A 117 -6.23 5.00 10.11
C CYS A 117 -7.67 5.44 9.97
N ASP A 118 -7.92 6.71 10.23
CA ASP A 118 -9.14 7.35 9.76
C ASP A 118 -8.96 7.56 8.24
N SER A 119 -8.94 6.45 7.49
CA SER A 119 -8.83 6.52 6.04
C SER A 119 -10.20 6.94 5.51
N GLU A 120 -10.38 8.26 5.32
CA GLU A 120 -11.49 8.78 4.54
C GLU A 120 -11.18 8.52 3.07
N PHE A 121 -11.69 7.41 2.54
CA PHE A 121 -11.74 7.17 1.11
C PHE A 121 -12.68 8.21 0.46
N PRO A 122 -12.24 9.09 -0.45
CA PRO A 122 -13.13 9.97 -1.18
C PRO A 122 -14.39 9.27 -1.71
N LEU A 123 -15.54 9.93 -1.54
CA LEU A 123 -16.89 9.41 -1.87
C LEU A 123 -17.09 8.97 -3.34
N SER A 124 -16.15 9.27 -4.24
CA SER A 124 -16.14 8.89 -5.65
C SER A 124 -15.42 7.57 -5.97
N GLU A 125 -15.08 6.78 -4.96
CA GLU A 125 -14.25 5.59 -5.09
C GLU A 125 -14.99 4.31 -5.50
N LYS A 126 -14.42 3.60 -6.47
CA LYS A 126 -14.81 2.21 -6.77
C LYS A 126 -14.05 1.27 -5.84
N VAL A 127 -14.71 0.83 -4.77
CA VAL A 127 -14.19 -0.18 -3.85
C VAL A 127 -14.84 -1.54 -4.16
N VAL A 128 -14.01 -2.54 -4.47
CA VAL A 128 -14.44 -3.93 -4.69
C VAL A 128 -13.68 -4.84 -3.76
N VAL A 129 -14.39 -5.51 -2.86
CA VAL A 129 -13.82 -6.54 -1.97
C VAL A 129 -14.55 -7.85 -2.23
N HIS A 130 -13.83 -8.88 -2.65
CA HIS A 130 -14.44 -10.17 -3.01
C HIS A 130 -13.53 -11.36 -2.66
N GLY A 131 -14.04 -12.31 -1.88
CA GLY A 131 -13.25 -13.48 -1.47
C GLY A 131 -12.13 -13.15 -0.47
N CYS A 132 -12.33 -12.11 0.35
CA CYS A 132 -11.51 -11.78 1.51
C CYS A 132 -12.29 -12.13 2.79
N PRO A 133 -11.62 -12.36 3.93
CA PRO A 133 -12.26 -12.47 5.25
C PRO A 133 -13.16 -11.26 5.56
N ARG A 134 -14.17 -11.49 6.41
CA ARG A 134 -15.07 -10.46 6.92
C ARG A 134 -14.49 -9.76 8.13
#